data_AF-A0A538NL81-F1
#
_entry.id   AF-A0A538NL81-F1
#
_cell.length_a   1.000
_cell.length_b   1.000
_cell.length_c   1.000
_cell.angle_alpha   90.00
_cell.angle_beta   90.00
_cell.angle_gamma   90.00
#
_symmetry.space_group_name_H-M   'P 1'
#
loop_
_entity.id
_entity.type
_entity.pdbx_description
1 polymer ?
#
loop_
_entity_poly.entity_id
_entity_poly.type
_entity_poly.pdbx_seq_one_letter_code
_entity_poly.pdbx_strand_id
1 'polypeptide(L)'
;MPGWYTQPSLLANPNYLKGSDAFASIPRIMTWLDKLERRIGFLAIPGLLRYVGFLTALVFVLEKVNPGYLRLLDLDPVAVMHGEVWRLVTYIFIPQMASMLPLPDWVNVAFYILFLWWMGNGLESAWGAFKLTIFYLLGMVGTTVAAFFFGAAFSNLMLTASLFFAFARFYPDLVIYFAYILPLKVKWIAWFSAAVLLVQIAVGSMQFRAAAI
;
A
#
# COMPACT_ATOMS: atom_id res chain seq x y z
N MET A 1 -30.84 -21.40 51.84
CA MET A 1 -30.20 -20.48 50.87
C MET A 1 -29.65 -21.34 49.73
N PRO A 2 -29.82 -20.93 48.46
CA PRO A 2 -30.10 -21.81 47.33
C PRO A 2 -28.86 -22.37 46.61
N GLY A 3 -29.02 -23.56 46.03
CA GLY A 3 -27.99 -24.29 45.30
C GLY A 3 -27.90 -23.96 43.82
N TRP A 4 -26.71 -24.20 43.27
CA TRP A 4 -26.43 -24.29 41.83
C TRP A 4 -25.44 -25.43 41.61
N TYR A 5 -26.00 -26.63 41.45
CA TYR A 5 -25.29 -27.81 40.95
C TYR A 5 -24.92 -27.59 39.47
N THR A 6 -23.64 -27.81 39.17
CA THR A 6 -23.11 -28.48 37.97
C THR A 6 -24.03 -28.55 36.73
N GLN A 7 -23.67 -27.84 35.65
CA GLN A 7 -24.01 -28.26 34.29
C GLN A 7 -22.77 -28.79 33.57
N PRO A 8 -22.50 -30.11 33.58
CA PRO A 8 -21.62 -30.76 32.64
C PRO A 8 -22.48 -31.64 31.72
N SER A 9 -23.10 -31.06 30.70
CA SER A 9 -23.88 -31.87 29.74
C SER A 9 -23.86 -31.39 28.29
N LEU A 10 -23.23 -30.25 27.97
CA LEU A 10 -23.06 -29.82 26.57
C LEU A 10 -21.89 -30.51 25.85
N LEU A 11 -20.94 -31.10 26.58
CA LEU A 11 -19.75 -31.76 26.02
C LEU A 11 -19.89 -33.29 25.87
N ALA A 12 -21.02 -33.88 26.30
CA ALA A 12 -21.22 -35.33 26.31
C ALA A 12 -21.97 -35.87 25.08
N ASN A 13 -22.33 -35.01 24.12
CA ASN A 13 -23.01 -35.45 22.90
C ASN A 13 -21.99 -35.68 21.77
N PRO A 14 -21.71 -36.94 21.38
CA PRO A 14 -20.70 -37.28 20.37
C PRO A 14 -21.03 -36.77 18.97
N ASN A 15 -22.27 -36.32 18.73
CA ASN A 15 -22.66 -35.73 17.45
C ASN A 15 -22.18 -34.28 17.27
N TYR A 16 -21.77 -33.58 18.34
CA TYR A 16 -21.23 -32.21 18.23
C TYR A 16 -19.76 -32.18 17.76
N LEU A 17 -18.99 -33.23 18.06
CA LEU A 17 -17.60 -33.36 17.60
C LEU A 17 -17.52 -33.79 16.12
N LYS A 18 -18.59 -34.41 15.59
CA LYS A 18 -18.64 -34.90 14.21
C LYS A 18 -18.81 -33.77 13.18
N GLY A 19 -19.29 -32.60 13.61
CA GLY A 19 -19.52 -31.44 12.74
C GLY A 19 -18.30 -30.53 12.56
N SER A 20 -17.36 -30.49 13.51
CA SER A 20 -16.15 -29.66 13.45
C SER A 20 -15.09 -30.19 12.49
N ASP A 21 -15.03 -31.51 12.34
CA ASP A 21 -13.96 -32.19 11.63
C ASP A 21 -14.17 -32.16 10.11
N ALA A 22 -15.43 -32.02 9.67
CA ALA A 22 -15.82 -31.91 8.27
C ALA A 22 -15.41 -30.56 7.64
N PHE A 23 -15.26 -29.49 8.43
CA PHE A 23 -14.75 -28.20 7.94
C PHE A 23 -13.21 -28.10 7.97
N ALA A 24 -12.54 -29.00 8.70
CA ALA A 24 -11.09 -29.00 8.84
C ALA A 24 -10.36 -29.58 7.61
N SER A 25 -11.06 -30.32 6.74
CA SER A 25 -10.46 -31.04 5.60
C SER A 25 -10.73 -30.39 4.24
N ILE A 26 -11.20 -29.14 4.16
CA ILE A 26 -11.27 -28.46 2.86
C ILE A 26 -9.82 -28.26 2.40
N PRO A 27 -9.37 -28.92 1.31
CA PRO A 27 -8.02 -28.68 0.81
C PRO A 27 -7.93 -27.20 0.47
N ARG A 28 -7.07 -26.46 1.19
CA ARG A 28 -6.71 -25.09 0.79
C ARG A 28 -6.21 -25.19 -0.63
N ILE A 29 -7.02 -24.71 -1.59
CA ILE A 29 -6.61 -24.59 -2.98
C ILE A 29 -5.36 -23.72 -2.94
N MET A 30 -4.20 -24.34 -3.19
CA MET A 30 -2.91 -23.67 -3.23
C MET A 30 -2.99 -22.60 -4.32
N THR A 31 -3.05 -21.34 -3.91
CA THR A 31 -3.09 -20.25 -4.89
C THR A 31 -1.74 -20.22 -5.62
N TRP A 32 -1.74 -19.71 -6.85
CA TRP A 32 -0.50 -19.52 -7.60
C TRP A 32 0.53 -18.69 -6.81
N LEU A 33 0.02 -17.75 -6.00
CA LEU A 33 0.83 -16.95 -5.08
C LEU A 33 1.48 -17.79 -3.98
N ASP A 34 0.76 -18.74 -3.37
CA ASP A 34 1.33 -19.59 -2.32
C ASP A 34 2.41 -20.54 -2.88
N LYS A 35 2.26 -20.97 -4.15
CA LYS A 35 3.30 -21.74 -4.85
C LYS A 35 4.54 -20.89 -5.14
N LEU A 36 4.34 -19.63 -5.52
CA LEU A 36 5.41 -18.69 -5.78
C LEU A 36 6.15 -18.34 -4.48
N GLU A 37 5.42 -18.08 -3.40
CA GLU A 37 5.95 -17.85 -2.05
C GLU A 37 6.83 -19.03 -1.60
N ARG A 38 6.41 -20.27 -1.87
CA ARG A 38 7.22 -21.45 -1.55
C ARG A 38 8.53 -21.54 -2.33
N ARG A 39 8.64 -20.91 -3.51
CA ARG A 39 9.84 -20.93 -4.35
C ARG A 39 10.74 -19.71 -4.17
N ILE A 40 10.16 -18.52 -3.99
CA ILE A 40 10.88 -17.25 -3.93
C ILE A 40 10.53 -16.43 -2.69
N GLY A 41 10.09 -17.08 -1.60
CA GLY A 41 9.71 -16.43 -0.35
C GLY A 41 10.82 -15.60 0.30
N PHE A 42 12.09 -15.81 -0.09
CA PHE A 42 13.22 -14.97 0.32
C PHE A 42 13.09 -13.51 -0.15
N LEU A 43 12.27 -13.24 -1.17
CA LEU A 43 11.99 -11.88 -1.65
C LEU A 43 11.01 -11.13 -0.74
N ALA A 44 10.39 -11.78 0.24
CA ALA A 44 9.57 -11.09 1.22
C ALA A 44 10.44 -10.10 2.00
N ILE A 45 10.10 -8.81 1.95
CA ILE A 45 10.75 -7.76 2.73
C ILE A 45 9.79 -7.37 3.86
N PRO A 46 9.98 -7.89 5.09
CA PRO A 46 9.14 -7.52 6.21
C PRO A 46 9.27 -6.03 6.50
N GLY A 47 8.15 -5.33 6.61
CA GLY A 47 8.15 -3.89 6.81
C GLY A 47 8.64 -3.06 5.63
N LEU A 48 8.51 -3.54 4.39
CA LEU A 48 8.88 -2.81 3.18
C LEU A 48 8.45 -1.33 3.22
N LEU A 49 7.18 -1.05 3.52
CA LEU A 49 6.65 0.32 3.54
C LEU A 49 7.19 1.18 4.68
N ARG A 50 7.66 0.57 5.77
CA ARG A 50 8.38 1.28 6.84
C ARG A 50 9.75 1.75 6.37
N TYR A 51 10.48 0.89 5.65
CA TYR A 51 11.75 1.28 5.02
C TYR A 51 11.57 2.36 3.97
N VAL A 52 10.54 2.25 3.12
CA VAL A 52 10.19 3.31 2.16
C VAL A 52 9.89 4.62 2.89
N GLY A 53 9.06 4.61 3.93
CA GLY A 53 8.77 5.80 4.73
C GLY A 53 10.02 6.43 5.37
N PHE A 54 10.92 5.61 5.92
CA PHE A 54 12.18 6.09 6.49
C PHE A 54 13.09 6.74 5.44
N LEU A 55 13.27 6.10 4.28
CA LEU A 55 14.08 6.67 3.19
C LEU A 55 13.44 7.93 2.60
N THR A 56 12.10 8.01 2.56
CA THR A 56 11.39 9.23 2.21
C THR A 56 11.70 10.39 3.17
N ALA A 57 11.80 10.11 4.47
CA ALA A 57 12.22 11.12 5.45
C ALA A 57 13.64 11.63 5.15
N LEU A 58 14.56 10.72 4.83
CA LEU A 58 15.94 11.06 4.48
C LEU A 58 16.00 11.92 3.21
N VAL A 59 15.27 11.52 2.16
CA VAL A 59 15.18 12.27 0.90
C VAL A 59 14.59 13.67 1.12
N PHE A 60 13.58 13.80 1.99
CA PHE A 60 13.04 15.11 2.34
C PHE A 60 14.07 16.02 3.01
N VAL A 61 14.85 15.48 3.95
CA VAL A 61 15.95 16.25 4.59
C VAL A 61 16.99 16.66 3.55
N LEU A 62 17.37 15.76 2.64
CA LEU A 62 18.32 16.06 1.56
C LEU A 62 17.82 17.17 0.64
N GLU A 63 16.53 17.16 0.26
CA GLU A 63 15.93 18.22 -0.54
C GLU A 63 15.93 19.57 0.20
N LYS A 64 15.78 19.58 1.53
CA LYS A 64 15.87 20.82 2.31
C LYS A 64 17.30 21.35 2.43
N VAL A 65 18.30 20.48 2.42
CA VAL A 65 19.72 20.87 2.45
C VAL A 65 20.21 21.30 1.07
N ASN A 66 19.77 20.61 0.01
CA ASN A 66 20.14 20.87 -1.38
C ASN A 66 18.90 20.94 -2.27
N PRO A 67 18.31 22.14 -2.46
CA PRO A 67 17.12 22.32 -3.29
C PRO A 67 17.34 21.82 -4.73
N GLY A 68 16.43 20.97 -5.20
CA GLY A 68 16.51 20.35 -6.54
C GLY A 68 17.11 18.94 -6.55
N TYR A 69 17.51 18.39 -5.40
CA TYR A 69 17.98 17.02 -5.26
C TYR A 69 16.96 15.99 -5.74
N LEU A 70 15.65 16.27 -5.60
CA LEU A 70 14.59 15.38 -6.11
C LEU A 70 14.67 15.09 -7.61
N ARG A 71 15.24 16.00 -8.43
CA ARG A 71 15.42 15.81 -9.89
C ARG A 71 16.48 14.77 -10.25
N LEU A 72 17.29 14.33 -9.29
CA LEU A 72 18.24 13.23 -9.48
C LEU A 72 17.60 11.88 -9.17
N LEU A 73 16.46 11.90 -8.48
CA LEU A 73 15.79 10.71 -7.97
C LEU A 73 14.51 10.38 -8.75
N ASP A 74 13.92 11.35 -9.44
CA ASP A 74 12.68 11.17 -10.18
C ASP A 74 12.86 10.21 -11.35
N LEU A 75 11.75 9.57 -11.72
CA LEU A 75 11.77 8.59 -12.79
C LEU A 75 11.75 9.31 -14.14
N ASP A 76 12.93 9.43 -14.74
CA ASP A 76 13.11 9.97 -16.09
C ASP A 76 13.61 8.85 -17.03
N PRO A 77 12.78 8.36 -17.96
CA PRO A 77 13.16 7.34 -18.93
C PRO A 77 14.37 7.73 -19.78
N VAL A 78 14.50 9.00 -20.16
CA VAL A 78 15.61 9.49 -20.98
C VAL A 78 16.89 9.38 -20.18
N ALA A 79 16.92 9.89 -18.95
CA ALA A 79 18.09 9.80 -18.08
C ALA A 79 18.48 8.34 -17.76
N VAL A 80 17.49 7.45 -17.55
CA VAL A 80 17.74 6.02 -17.35
C VAL A 80 18.45 5.40 -18.55
N MET A 81 18.05 5.74 -19.78
CA MET A 81 18.74 5.27 -21.00
C MET A 81 20.17 5.82 -21.14
N HIS A 82 20.49 6.94 -20.50
CA HIS A 82 21.83 7.53 -20.45
C HIS A 82 22.70 7.01 -19.28
N GLY A 83 22.21 6.02 -18.52
CA GLY A 83 22.98 5.33 -17.47
C GLY A 83 22.52 5.62 -16.04
N GLU A 84 21.50 6.46 -15.84
CA GLU A 84 20.98 6.80 -14.51
C GLU A 84 20.01 5.74 -13.97
N VAL A 85 20.45 4.48 -13.92
CA VAL A 85 19.61 3.30 -13.60
C VAL A 85 19.04 3.31 -12.18
N TRP A 86 19.61 4.08 -11.26
CA TRP A 86 19.10 4.21 -9.90
C TRP A 86 17.69 4.82 -9.86
N ARG A 87 17.31 5.61 -10.87
CA ARG A 87 15.98 6.23 -11.00
C ARG A 87 14.83 5.23 -11.06
N LEU A 88 15.12 3.98 -11.45
CA LEU A 88 14.16 2.87 -11.42
C LEU A 88 13.74 2.45 -10.00
N VAL A 89 14.51 2.86 -8.99
CA VAL A 89 14.24 2.54 -7.58
C VAL A 89 14.03 3.82 -6.77
N THR A 90 14.83 4.86 -6.97
CA THR A 90 14.84 6.04 -6.08
C THR A 90 13.56 6.85 -6.08
N TYR A 91 12.80 6.82 -7.18
CA TYR A 91 11.58 7.63 -7.31
C TYR A 91 10.51 7.27 -6.26
N ILE A 92 10.55 6.04 -5.73
CA ILE A 92 9.60 5.60 -4.69
C ILE A 92 9.80 6.31 -3.36
N PHE A 93 10.98 6.89 -3.12
CA PHE A 93 11.31 7.61 -1.89
C PHE A 93 10.99 9.10 -1.97
N ILE A 94 10.45 9.58 -3.09
CA ILE A 94 10.14 11.01 -3.24
C ILE A 94 8.87 11.33 -2.44
N PRO A 95 8.89 12.37 -1.58
CA PRO A 95 7.73 12.80 -0.79
C PRO A 95 6.73 13.57 -1.68
N GLN A 96 5.96 12.84 -2.49
CA GLN A 96 5.03 13.43 -3.48
C GLN A 96 3.85 14.17 -2.85
N MET A 97 3.57 13.96 -1.57
CA MET A 97 2.45 14.60 -0.85
C MET A 97 2.87 15.83 -0.03
N ALA A 98 4.09 16.34 -0.19
CA ALA A 98 4.62 17.44 0.63
C ALA A 98 3.78 18.73 0.61
N SER A 99 2.91 18.92 -0.39
CA SER A 99 2.06 20.11 -0.55
C SER A 99 0.56 19.79 -0.68
N MET A 100 0.12 18.61 -0.22
CA MET A 100 -1.27 18.18 -0.39
C MET A 100 -2.25 18.92 0.53
N LEU A 101 -1.85 19.19 1.77
CA LEU A 101 -2.65 19.92 2.75
C LEU A 101 -2.10 21.35 2.92
N PRO A 102 -2.96 22.32 3.30
CA PRO A 102 -2.54 23.70 3.62
C PRO A 102 -1.82 23.76 4.98
N LEU A 103 -0.77 22.95 5.12
CA LEU A 103 0.08 22.78 6.30
C LEU A 103 1.55 22.91 5.87
N PRO A 104 2.49 23.13 6.80
CA PRO A 104 3.92 23.14 6.48
C PRO A 104 4.39 21.83 5.83
N ASP A 105 5.35 21.89 4.90
CA ASP A 105 5.85 20.71 4.16
C ASP A 105 6.25 19.54 5.08
N TRP A 106 6.93 19.85 6.19
CA TRP A 106 7.39 18.83 7.14
C TRP A 106 6.21 18.09 7.80
N VAL A 107 5.08 18.76 8.02
CA VAL A 107 3.85 18.14 8.54
C VAL A 107 3.25 17.20 7.49
N ASN A 108 3.16 17.67 6.24
CA ASN A 108 2.67 16.86 5.13
C ASN A 108 3.50 15.58 4.94
N VAL A 109 4.82 15.70 4.96
CA VAL A 109 5.73 14.55 4.82
C VAL A 109 5.64 13.61 6.03
N ALA A 110 5.58 14.14 7.25
CA ALA A 110 5.37 13.31 8.45
C ALA A 110 4.04 12.54 8.37
N PHE A 111 2.95 13.20 7.97
CA PHE A 111 1.66 12.55 7.77
C PHE A 111 1.73 11.44 6.71
N TYR A 112 2.39 11.71 5.59
CA TYR A 112 2.60 10.72 4.53
C TYR A 112 3.37 9.48 5.02
N ILE A 113 4.45 9.67 5.78
CA ILE A 113 5.25 8.56 6.34
C ILE A 113 4.44 7.75 7.35
N LEU A 114 3.73 8.43 8.26
CA LEU A 114 2.86 7.77 9.23
C LEU A 114 1.75 6.97 8.53
N PHE A 115 1.18 7.53 7.46
CA PHE A 115 0.19 6.86 6.64
C PHE A 115 0.76 5.61 5.96
N LEU A 116 1.92 5.70 5.32
CA LEU A 116 2.61 4.55 4.72
C LEU A 116 2.93 3.46 5.74
N TRP A 117 3.41 3.85 6.91
CA TRP A 117 3.70 2.91 7.99
C TRP A 117 2.41 2.21 8.44
N TRP A 118 1.40 2.97 8.84
CA TRP A 118 0.16 2.42 9.38
C TRP A 118 -0.57 1.53 8.37
N MET A 119 -0.73 2.01 7.13
CA MET A 119 -1.30 1.24 6.02
C MET A 119 -0.47 -0.01 5.72
N GLY A 120 0.86 0.12 5.72
CA GLY A 120 1.76 -0.98 5.42
C GLY A 120 1.71 -2.08 6.46
N ASN A 121 1.63 -1.75 7.74
CA ASN A 121 1.41 -2.73 8.81
C ASN A 121 0.05 -3.44 8.66
N GLY A 122 -1.01 -2.70 8.31
CA GLY A 122 -2.32 -3.30 8.07
C GLY A 122 -2.32 -4.26 6.89
N LEU A 123 -1.73 -3.85 5.76
CA LEU A 123 -1.60 -4.71 4.57
C LEU A 123 -0.70 -5.92 4.84
N GLU A 124 0.45 -5.72 5.49
CA GLU A 124 1.38 -6.80 5.83
C GLU A 124 0.73 -7.83 6.77
N SER A 125 -0.13 -7.39 7.69
CA SER A 125 -0.93 -8.26 8.56
C SER A 125 -2.02 -9.02 7.79
N ALA A 126 -2.72 -8.36 6.86
CA ALA A 126 -3.80 -8.96 6.09
C ALA A 126 -3.31 -9.93 4.99
N TRP A 127 -2.17 -9.62 4.36
CA TRP A 127 -1.63 -10.36 3.21
C TRP A 127 -0.39 -11.19 3.52
N GLY A 128 0.41 -10.79 4.50
CA GLY A 128 1.78 -11.26 4.68
C GLY A 128 2.80 -10.42 3.89
N ALA A 129 4.04 -10.40 4.39
CA ALA A 129 5.13 -9.60 3.83
C ALA A 129 5.46 -9.94 2.37
N PHE A 130 5.40 -11.21 2.00
CA PHE A 130 5.69 -11.65 0.62
C PHE A 130 4.73 -11.04 -0.39
N LYS A 131 3.42 -11.19 -0.16
CA LYS A 131 2.37 -10.72 -1.08
C LYS A 131 2.38 -9.21 -1.21
N LEU A 132 2.59 -8.49 -0.10
CA LEU A 132 2.77 -7.04 -0.12
C LEU A 132 4.01 -6.63 -0.93
N THR A 133 5.13 -7.33 -0.77
CA THR A 133 6.36 -7.03 -1.51
C THR A 133 6.17 -7.22 -3.01
N ILE A 134 5.58 -8.35 -3.42
CA ILE A 134 5.29 -8.60 -4.84
C ILE A 134 4.30 -7.56 -5.39
N PHE A 135 3.25 -7.23 -4.65
CA PHE A 135 2.29 -6.19 -5.07
C PHE A 135 2.99 -4.85 -5.30
N TYR A 136 3.85 -4.45 -4.37
CA TYR A 136 4.62 -3.20 -4.47
C TYR A 136 5.57 -3.20 -5.66
N LEU A 137 6.35 -4.28 -5.84
CA LEU A 137 7.29 -4.43 -6.96
C LEU A 137 6.59 -4.46 -8.32
N LEU A 138 5.43 -5.12 -8.43
CA LEU A 138 4.62 -5.09 -9.65
C LEU A 138 4.13 -3.67 -9.96
N GLY A 139 3.71 -2.91 -8.94
CA GLY A 139 3.40 -1.50 -9.09
C GLY A 139 4.59 -0.67 -9.56
N MET A 140 5.80 -0.97 -9.06
CA MET A 140 7.03 -0.31 -9.52
C MET A 140 7.31 -0.58 -10.99
N VAL A 141 7.23 -1.84 -11.40
CA VAL A 141 7.44 -2.25 -12.80
C VAL A 141 6.38 -1.62 -13.70
N GLY A 142 5.11 -1.65 -13.31
CA GLY A 142 4.02 -1.03 -14.08
C GLY A 142 4.23 0.48 -14.27
N THR A 143 4.61 1.19 -13.19
CA THR A 143 4.92 2.62 -13.26
C THR A 143 6.11 2.90 -14.18
N THR A 144 7.14 2.06 -14.09
CA THR A 144 8.33 2.16 -14.96
C THR A 144 7.95 1.96 -16.42
N VAL A 145 7.24 0.89 -16.75
CA VAL A 145 6.78 0.60 -18.10
C VAL A 145 5.95 1.78 -18.63
N ALA A 146 4.97 2.26 -17.85
CA ALA A 146 4.17 3.43 -18.25
C ALA A 146 5.04 4.67 -18.51
N ALA A 147 6.07 4.93 -17.70
CA ALA A 147 6.99 6.04 -17.94
C ALA A 147 7.72 5.94 -19.27
N PHE A 148 8.25 4.75 -19.59
CA PHE A 148 8.95 4.54 -20.86
C PHE A 148 8.02 4.63 -22.09
N PHE A 149 6.77 4.16 -21.98
CA PHE A 149 5.83 4.19 -23.10
C PHE A 149 5.19 5.57 -23.32
N PHE A 150 4.91 6.32 -22.25
CA PHE A 150 4.18 7.60 -22.33
C PHE A 150 5.06 8.83 -22.18
N GLY A 151 6.36 8.65 -21.88
CA GLY A 151 7.35 9.73 -21.90
C GLY A 151 7.11 10.83 -20.87
N ALA A 152 6.48 10.52 -19.73
CA ALA A 152 6.31 11.45 -18.63
C ALA A 152 7.15 11.04 -17.42
N ALA A 153 7.62 12.05 -16.68
CA ALA A 153 8.14 11.87 -15.34
C ALA A 153 6.99 11.40 -14.44
N PHE A 154 6.92 10.08 -14.20
CA PHE A 154 5.89 9.53 -13.34
C PHE A 154 6.32 9.57 -11.88
N SER A 155 5.39 10.05 -11.09
CA SER A 155 5.47 10.10 -9.64
C SER A 155 5.08 8.76 -9.02
N ASN A 156 5.57 8.49 -7.80
CA ASN A 156 5.11 7.35 -6.98
C ASN A 156 3.63 7.47 -6.50
N LEU A 157 2.90 8.51 -6.92
CA LEU A 157 1.50 8.75 -6.56
C LEU A 157 0.60 7.58 -6.96
N MET A 158 0.74 7.07 -8.19
CA MET A 158 -0.04 5.92 -8.66
C MET A 158 0.22 4.67 -7.82
N LEU A 159 1.48 4.45 -7.44
CA LEU A 159 1.88 3.35 -6.59
C LEU A 159 1.25 3.47 -5.19
N THR A 160 1.34 4.65 -4.57
CA THR A 160 0.71 4.94 -3.27
C THR A 160 -0.82 4.79 -3.34
N ALA A 161 -1.46 5.26 -4.42
CA ALA A 161 -2.90 5.14 -4.61
C ALA A 161 -3.32 3.66 -4.73
N SER A 162 -2.57 2.85 -5.47
CA SER A 162 -2.83 1.41 -5.60
C SER A 162 -2.76 0.69 -4.24
N LEU A 163 -1.79 1.04 -3.39
CA LEU A 163 -1.70 0.53 -2.01
C LEU A 163 -2.90 0.95 -1.18
N PHE A 164 -3.32 2.21 -1.31
CA PHE A 164 -4.48 2.70 -0.58
C PHE A 164 -5.76 1.98 -1.00
N PHE A 165 -5.97 1.74 -2.29
CA PHE A 165 -7.11 0.95 -2.76
C PHE A 165 -7.05 -0.50 -2.30
N ALA A 166 -5.88 -1.12 -2.30
CA ALA A 166 -5.67 -2.44 -1.71
C ALA A 166 -6.04 -2.45 -0.23
N PHE A 167 -5.61 -1.44 0.53
CA PHE A 167 -5.94 -1.30 1.95
C PHE A 167 -7.44 -1.11 2.18
N ALA A 168 -8.10 -0.27 1.37
CA ALA A 168 -9.52 -0.02 1.44
C ALA A 168 -10.38 -1.27 1.20
N ARG A 169 -9.86 -2.25 0.45
CA ARG A 169 -10.51 -3.54 0.25
C ARG A 169 -10.55 -4.39 1.53
N PHE A 170 -9.50 -4.35 2.35
CA PHE A 170 -9.43 -5.11 3.61
C PHE A 170 -10.10 -4.41 4.77
N TYR A 171 -10.00 -3.09 4.82
CA TYR A 171 -10.45 -2.27 5.94
C TYR A 171 -11.50 -1.22 5.52
N PRO A 172 -12.59 -1.59 4.81
CA PRO A 172 -13.53 -0.62 4.25
C PRO A 172 -14.33 0.15 5.31
N ASP A 173 -14.63 -0.49 6.44
CA ASP A 173 -15.39 0.10 7.54
C ASP A 173 -14.52 0.70 8.64
N LEU A 174 -13.20 0.65 8.49
CA LEU A 174 -12.28 1.32 9.40
C LEU A 174 -12.51 2.83 9.32
N VAL A 175 -12.61 3.48 10.48
CA VAL A 175 -12.86 4.91 10.61
C VAL A 175 -11.55 5.63 10.85
N ILE A 176 -11.21 6.56 9.96
CA ILE A 176 -10.12 7.52 10.15
C ILE A 176 -10.73 8.84 10.58
N TYR A 177 -10.26 9.37 11.70
CA TYR A 177 -10.68 10.68 12.19
C TYR A 177 -9.85 11.76 11.51
N PHE A 178 -10.45 12.47 10.57
CA PHE A 178 -9.80 13.64 9.98
C PHE A 178 -9.88 14.81 10.96
N ALA A 179 -8.72 15.38 11.29
CA ALA A 179 -8.56 16.50 12.23
C ALA A 179 -9.26 16.28 13.60
N TYR A 180 -9.41 15.03 14.06
CA TYR A 180 -10.15 14.66 15.28
C TYR A 180 -11.65 15.03 15.28
N ILE A 181 -12.20 15.56 14.19
CA ILE A 181 -13.58 16.07 14.13
C ILE A 181 -14.46 15.17 13.25
N LEU A 182 -13.96 14.73 12.09
CA LEU A 182 -14.76 14.02 11.10
C LEU A 182 -14.41 12.54 11.01
N PRO A 183 -15.28 11.62 11.48
CA PRO A 183 -15.09 10.19 11.29
C PRO A 183 -15.41 9.82 9.84
N LEU A 184 -14.38 9.50 9.06
CA LEU A 184 -14.52 9.07 7.67
C LEU A 184 -14.15 7.60 7.54
N LYS A 185 -15.09 6.79 7.02
CA LYS A 185 -14.78 5.40 6.68
C LYS A 185 -13.85 5.35 5.49
N VAL A 186 -12.85 4.47 5.53
CA VAL A 186 -11.86 4.29 4.46
C VAL A 186 -12.53 4.07 3.09
N LYS A 187 -13.63 3.33 3.02
CA LYS A 187 -14.36 3.14 1.75
C LYS A 187 -14.83 4.45 1.10
N TRP A 188 -15.25 5.44 1.88
CA TRP A 188 -15.69 6.73 1.35
C TRP A 188 -14.49 7.54 0.82
N ILE A 189 -13.38 7.49 1.56
CA ILE A 189 -12.12 8.12 1.13
C ILE A 189 -11.62 7.46 -0.17
N ALA A 190 -11.73 6.14 -0.28
CA ALA A 190 -11.38 5.40 -1.49
C ALA A 190 -12.26 5.78 -2.68
N TRP A 191 -13.58 5.85 -2.52
CA TRP A 191 -14.47 6.31 -3.59
C TRP A 191 -14.17 7.74 -4.02
N PHE A 192 -13.93 8.64 -3.07
CA PHE A 192 -13.52 10.01 -3.38
C PHE A 192 -12.18 10.04 -4.13
N SER A 193 -11.19 9.29 -3.67
CA SER A 193 -9.87 9.18 -4.33
C SER A 193 -10.01 8.62 -5.75
N ALA A 194 -10.84 7.60 -5.94
CA ALA A 194 -11.13 7.04 -7.26
C ALA A 194 -11.81 8.06 -8.17
N ALA A 195 -12.78 8.84 -7.67
CA ALA A 195 -13.40 9.91 -8.42
C ALA A 195 -12.39 10.99 -8.83
N VAL A 196 -11.53 11.42 -7.91
CA VAL A 196 -10.45 12.39 -8.19
C VAL A 196 -9.47 11.85 -9.22
N LEU A 197 -9.09 10.57 -9.15
CA LEU A 197 -8.26 9.94 -10.18
C LEU A 197 -8.98 9.88 -11.52
N LEU A 198 -10.25 9.50 -11.58
CA LEU A 198 -11.03 9.46 -12.82
C LEU A 198 -11.17 10.85 -13.45
N VAL A 199 -11.36 11.89 -12.66
CA VAL A 199 -11.37 13.27 -13.16
C VAL A 199 -9.99 13.67 -13.69
N GLN A 200 -8.91 13.33 -12.97
CA GLN A 200 -7.56 13.60 -13.45
C GLN A 200 -7.22 12.79 -14.71
N ILE A 201 -7.76 11.59 -14.89
CA ILE A 201 -7.68 10.87 -16.17
C ILE A 201 -8.49 11.62 -17.22
N ALA A 202 -9.72 12.03 -16.94
CA ALA A 202 -10.58 12.70 -17.91
C ALA A 202 -10.03 14.05 -18.38
N VAL A 203 -9.45 14.84 -17.47
CA VAL A 203 -9.00 16.23 -17.71
C VAL A 203 -7.48 16.34 -17.86
N GLY A 204 -6.73 15.39 -17.32
CA GLY A 204 -5.28 15.40 -17.34
C GLY A 204 -4.67 15.05 -18.69
N SER A 205 -3.36 15.24 -18.77
CA SER A 205 -2.59 14.99 -19.99
C SER A 205 -2.64 13.51 -20.39
N MET A 206 -2.40 13.21 -21.67
CA MET A 206 -2.42 11.84 -22.20
C MET A 206 -1.52 10.88 -21.40
N GLN A 207 -0.45 11.41 -20.82
CA GLN A 207 0.46 10.64 -19.98
C GLN A 207 -0.19 10.23 -18.66
N PHE A 208 -0.88 11.13 -17.96
CA PHE A 208 -1.58 10.77 -16.72
C PHE A 208 -2.67 9.72 -16.95
N ARG A 209 -3.37 9.79 -18.09
CA ARG A 209 -4.42 8.83 -18.48
C ARG A 209 -3.92 7.38 -18.54
N ALA A 210 -2.69 7.18 -19.00
CA ALA A 210 -2.24 5.87 -19.38
C ALA A 210 -1.53 5.08 -18.27
N ALA A 211 -1.04 5.75 -17.22
CA ALA A 211 -0.55 5.06 -16.02
C ALA A 211 -1.65 4.66 -15.04
N ALA A 212 -2.88 5.17 -15.24
CA ALA A 212 -4.01 4.91 -14.36
C ALA A 212 -4.89 3.72 -14.83
N ILE A 213 -4.57 3.12 -15.98
CA ILE A 213 -5.20 1.93 -16.57
C ILE A 213 -4.32 0.73 -16.26
#